data_AF-M5C103-F1
#
_entry.id   AF-M5C103-F1
#
_cell.length_a   1.000
_cell.length_b   1.000
_cell.length_c   1.000
_cell.angle_alpha   90.00
_cell.angle_beta   90.00
_cell.angle_gamma   90.00
#
_symmetry.space_group_name_H-M   'P 1'
#
loop_
_entity.id
_entity.type
_entity.pdbx_description
1 polymer ?
#
loop_
_entity_poly.entity_id
_entity_poly.type
_entity_poly.pdbx_seq_one_letter_code
_entity_poly.pdbx_strand_id
1 'polypeptide(L)'
;MVRPGGTPSLQPHPPKELTQLDDPGHASNSLVDELHTILKEIPTEQPPGSEDIYGMDTSIMWASEDLEWMNGGPSGCGRGTSVVQPTDEQKAKFKRAVEIITQLTQLES
;
A
#
# COMPACT_ATOMS: atom_id res chain seq x y z
N MET A 1 -32.73 11.49 1.72
CA MET A 1 -31.51 12.25 1.35
C MET A 1 -30.91 11.60 0.13
N VAL A 2 -30.82 12.30 -1.01
CA VAL A 2 -30.33 11.76 -2.28
C VAL A 2 -28.87 12.22 -2.46
N ARG A 3 -27.95 11.30 -2.75
CA ARG A 3 -26.54 11.62 -3.02
C ARG A 3 -26.47 12.46 -4.31
N PRO A 4 -25.72 13.58 -4.34
CA PRO A 4 -25.51 14.35 -5.56
C PRO A 4 -24.92 13.48 -6.67
N GLY A 5 -25.30 13.75 -7.92
CA GLY A 5 -24.71 13.09 -9.08
C GLY A 5 -23.21 13.37 -9.15
N GLY A 6 -22.41 12.33 -9.43
CA GLY A 6 -20.97 12.48 -9.66
C GLY A 6 -20.66 13.10 -11.02
N THR A 7 -19.40 13.50 -11.23
CA THR A 7 -18.87 13.91 -12.54
C THR A 7 -18.25 12.72 -13.27
N PRO A 8 -18.39 12.62 -14.61
CA PRO A 8 -17.75 11.56 -15.40
C PRO A 8 -16.23 11.72 -15.53
N SER A 9 -15.65 12.78 -14.95
CA SER A 9 -14.21 13.06 -14.94
C SER A 9 -13.65 12.85 -13.55
N LEU A 10 -12.54 12.11 -13.47
CA LEU A 10 -11.72 12.04 -12.25
C LEU A 10 -11.14 13.43 -11.99
N GLN A 11 -11.38 13.96 -10.79
CA GLN A 11 -10.68 15.16 -10.36
C GLN A 11 -9.19 14.82 -10.22
N PRO A 12 -8.27 15.69 -10.67
CA PRO A 12 -6.85 15.47 -10.42
C PRO A 12 -6.63 15.47 -8.90
N HIS A 13 -6.05 14.39 -8.38
CA HIS A 13 -5.54 14.38 -7.01
C HIS A 13 -4.04 14.72 -7.11
N PRO A 14 -3.57 15.80 -6.47
CA PRO A 14 -2.14 16.11 -6.49
C PRO A 14 -1.36 14.96 -5.84
N PRO A 15 -0.23 14.53 -6.41
CA PRO A 15 0.67 13.62 -5.73
C PRO A 15 1.22 14.31 -4.46
N LYS A 16 1.46 13.52 -3.42
CA LYS A 16 2.26 13.95 -2.27
C LYS A 16 3.70 13.54 -2.55
N GLU A 17 4.62 14.49 -2.44
CA GLU A 17 6.04 14.27 -2.75
C GLU A 17 6.89 14.54 -1.50
N LEU A 18 7.76 13.60 -1.15
CA LEU A 18 8.71 13.75 -0.05
C LEU A 18 10.03 14.30 -0.60
N THR A 19 10.16 15.63 -0.57
CA THR A 19 11.37 16.33 -1.04
C THR A 19 12.59 16.15 -0.13
N GLN A 20 12.41 15.60 1.06
CA GLN A 20 13.46 15.42 2.07
C GLN A 20 14.27 14.13 1.88
N LEU A 21 13.94 13.29 0.89
CA LEU A 21 14.66 12.04 0.63
C LEU A 21 16.11 12.28 0.17
N ASP A 22 16.40 13.47 -0.39
CA ASP A 22 17.76 13.89 -0.76
C ASP A 22 18.69 14.09 0.44
N ASP A 23 18.16 14.17 1.67
CA ASP A 23 18.93 14.21 2.91
C ASP A 23 19.05 12.79 3.50
N PRO A 24 20.23 12.14 3.42
CA PRO A 24 20.44 10.78 3.90
C PRO A 24 20.13 10.59 5.39
N GLY A 25 20.15 11.68 6.19
CA GLY A 25 19.83 11.64 7.62
C GLY A 25 18.36 11.79 7.94
N HIS A 26 17.50 12.05 6.95
CA HIS A 26 16.08 12.31 7.20
C HIS A 26 15.32 11.02 7.56
N ALA A 27 14.38 11.14 8.51
CA ALA A 27 13.61 10.01 9.02
C ALA A 27 12.76 9.29 7.94
N SER A 28 12.51 9.94 6.80
CA SER A 28 11.81 9.32 5.66
C SER A 28 12.64 8.20 5.00
N ASN A 29 13.97 8.30 4.97
CA ASN A 29 14.81 7.30 4.31
C ASN A 29 14.74 5.94 5.02
N SER A 30 14.86 5.92 6.35
CA SER A 30 14.75 4.67 7.12
C SER A 30 13.36 4.04 7.03
N LEU A 31 12.31 4.85 6.97
CA LEU A 31 10.93 4.37 6.77
C LEU A 31 10.72 3.77 5.38
N VAL A 32 11.24 4.41 4.33
CA VAL A 32 11.18 3.90 2.95
C VAL A 32 11.94 2.57 2.83
N ASP A 33 13.13 2.48 3.43
CA ASP A 33 13.93 1.23 3.45
C ASP A 33 13.24 0.10 4.21
N GLU A 34 12.62 0.41 5.36
CA GLU A 34 11.85 -0.55 6.16
C GLU A 34 10.63 -1.07 5.37
N LEU A 35 9.88 -0.16 4.73
CA LEU A 35 8.73 -0.52 3.91
C LEU A 35 9.16 -1.42 2.74
N HIS A 36 10.21 -1.04 2.02
CA HIS A 36 10.75 -1.82 0.92
C HIS A 36 11.17 -3.24 1.35
N THR A 37 11.83 -3.35 2.51
CA THR A 37 12.22 -4.64 3.09
C THR A 37 11.01 -5.49 3.44
N ILE A 38 9.99 -4.92 4.07
CA ILE A 38 8.74 -5.62 4.40
C ILE A 38 8.07 -6.17 3.13
N LEU A 39 7.94 -5.36 2.07
CA LEU A 39 7.25 -5.76 0.85
C LEU A 39 7.95 -6.92 0.12
N LYS A 40 9.27 -7.07 0.27
CA LYS A 40 10.00 -8.25 -0.25
C LYS A 40 9.70 -9.55 0.48
N GLU A 41 9.25 -9.47 1.74
CA GLU A 41 9.06 -10.64 2.61
C GLU A 41 7.61 -11.14 2.66
N ILE A 42 6.66 -10.30 2.28
CA ILE A 42 5.23 -10.61 2.36
C ILE A 42 4.66 -10.96 0.98
N PRO A 43 3.79 -11.96 0.88
CA PRO A 43 3.31 -12.43 -0.40
C PRO A 43 2.18 -11.54 -0.95
N THR A 44 1.86 -11.70 -2.23
CA THR A 44 0.65 -11.12 -2.85
C THR A 44 -0.37 -12.22 -3.11
N GLU A 45 -1.63 -11.82 -3.31
CA GLU A 45 -2.68 -12.77 -3.62
C GLU A 45 -2.49 -13.41 -5.00
N GLN A 46 -2.73 -14.72 -5.06
CA GLN A 46 -2.81 -15.49 -6.30
C GLN A 46 -4.20 -16.14 -6.43
N PRO A 47 -4.98 -15.87 -7.50
CA PRO A 47 -4.72 -14.90 -8.56
C PRO A 47 -4.65 -13.45 -8.07
N PRO A 48 -3.91 -12.54 -8.74
CA PRO A 48 -3.88 -11.13 -8.38
C PRO A 48 -5.28 -10.51 -8.31
N GLY A 49 -5.51 -9.68 -7.29
CA GLY A 49 -6.79 -9.03 -7.00
C GLY A 49 -7.90 -9.93 -6.46
N SER A 50 -7.65 -11.22 -6.21
CA SER A 50 -8.69 -12.20 -5.88
C SER A 50 -9.27 -12.09 -4.47
N GLU A 51 -8.49 -11.65 -3.48
CA GLU A 51 -8.88 -11.63 -2.07
C GLU A 51 -8.06 -10.56 -1.34
N ASP A 52 -8.67 -9.90 -0.33
CA ASP A 52 -7.91 -9.16 0.68
C ASP A 52 -7.30 -10.14 1.68
N ILE A 53 -6.16 -10.73 1.31
CA ILE A 53 -5.48 -11.76 2.11
C ILE A 53 -4.95 -11.23 3.46
N TYR A 54 -4.88 -9.91 3.62
CA TYR A 54 -4.46 -9.24 4.85
C TYR A 54 -5.62 -8.80 5.74
N GLY A 55 -6.85 -8.72 5.20
CA GLY A 55 -8.07 -8.40 5.95
C GLY A 55 -8.07 -7.00 6.56
N MET A 56 -7.44 -6.05 5.87
CA MET A 56 -7.27 -4.67 6.33
C MET A 56 -8.02 -3.64 5.48
N ASP A 57 -8.76 -4.07 4.45
CA ASP A 57 -9.46 -3.19 3.51
C ASP A 57 -8.53 -2.11 2.90
N THR A 58 -7.25 -2.44 2.77
CA THR A 58 -6.18 -1.52 2.37
C THR A 58 -5.34 -2.15 1.29
N SER A 59 -5.09 -1.40 0.22
CA SER A 59 -4.20 -1.81 -0.87
C SER A 59 -2.97 -0.93 -0.92
N ILE A 60 -1.81 -1.54 -1.13
CA ILE A 60 -0.54 -0.89 -1.40
C ILE A 60 -0.13 -1.26 -2.82
N MET A 61 0.33 -0.26 -3.57
CA MET A 61 1.04 -0.44 -4.82
C MET A 61 2.41 0.22 -4.66
N TRP A 62 3.45 -0.54 -4.97
CA TRP A 62 4.84 -0.14 -4.87
C TRP A 62 5.57 -0.45 -6.17
N ALA A 63 6.38 0.49 -6.63
CA ALA A 63 7.28 0.31 -7.75
C ALA A 63 8.61 1.00 -7.45
N SER A 64 9.69 0.23 -7.47
CA SER A 64 11.09 0.67 -7.44
C SER A 64 11.86 -0.01 -8.58
N GLU A 65 13.14 0.32 -8.74
CA GLU A 65 14.00 -0.30 -9.77
C GLU A 65 14.09 -1.83 -9.63
N ASP A 66 13.91 -2.36 -8.43
CA ASP A 66 14.13 -3.75 -8.07
C ASP A 66 12.89 -4.49 -7.51
N LEU A 67 11.77 -3.78 -7.30
CA LEU A 67 10.55 -4.37 -6.78
C LEU A 67 9.30 -3.71 -7.39
N GLU A 68 8.47 -4.52 -8.02
CA GLU A 68 7.07 -4.21 -8.28
C GLU A 68 6.21 -5.07 -7.36
N TRP A 69 5.43 -4.43 -6.49
CA TRP A 69 4.59 -5.12 -5.51
C TRP A 69 3.22 -4.48 -5.45
N MET A 70 2.17 -5.28 -5.49
CA MET A 70 0.80 -4.80 -5.39
C MET A 70 -0.08 -5.87 -4.76
N ASN A 71 -0.89 -5.50 -3.78
CA ASN A 71 -2.00 -6.32 -3.31
C ASN A 71 -3.35 -5.75 -3.74
N GLY A 72 -4.34 -6.63 -3.75
CA GLY A 72 -5.69 -6.37 -4.24
C GLY A 72 -6.31 -5.10 -3.65
N GLY A 73 -7.04 -4.38 -4.51
CA GLY A 73 -7.67 -3.09 -4.19
C GLY A 73 -8.65 -3.15 -2.99
N PRO A 74 -9.01 -1.98 -2.44
CA PRO A 74 -9.94 -1.89 -1.31
C PRO A 74 -11.23 -2.65 -1.58
N SER A 75 -11.68 -3.42 -0.60
CA SER A 75 -12.85 -4.31 -0.65
C SER A 75 -12.76 -5.54 -1.56
N GLY A 76 -11.57 -5.91 -2.06
CA GLY A 76 -11.41 -7.12 -2.87
C GLY A 76 -12.25 -7.08 -4.14
N CYS A 77 -11.95 -6.13 -5.04
CA CYS A 77 -12.67 -5.99 -6.33
C CYS A 77 -12.75 -7.31 -7.12
N GLY A 78 -11.84 -8.27 -6.89
CA GLY A 78 -12.00 -9.64 -7.33
C GLY A 78 -12.90 -10.46 -6.40
N ARG A 79 -13.89 -11.14 -6.98
CA ARG A 79 -14.66 -12.17 -6.29
C ARG A 79 -13.87 -13.48 -6.38
N GLY A 80 -13.06 -13.80 -5.37
CA GLY A 80 -12.27 -15.03 -5.35
C GLY A 80 -11.73 -15.39 -3.98
N THR A 81 -10.97 -16.48 -3.94
CA THR A 81 -10.15 -16.87 -2.79
C THR A 81 -8.74 -17.05 -3.32
N SER A 82 -7.78 -16.50 -2.59
CA SER A 82 -6.39 -16.69 -2.92
C SER A 82 -5.91 -18.07 -2.48
N VAL A 83 -5.11 -18.72 -3.33
CA VAL A 83 -4.36 -19.92 -2.93
C VAL A 83 -3.22 -19.59 -1.96
N VAL A 84 -2.91 -18.30 -1.81
CA VAL A 84 -1.92 -17.76 -0.88
C VAL A 84 -2.65 -17.22 0.33
N GLN A 85 -2.25 -17.68 1.51
CA GLN A 85 -2.81 -17.22 2.78
C GLN A 85 -1.64 -16.83 3.70
N PRO A 86 -1.46 -15.53 4.01
CA PRO A 86 -0.31 -15.07 4.78
C PRO A 86 -0.40 -15.53 6.24
N THR A 87 0.77 -15.79 6.83
CA THR A 87 0.89 -16.10 8.26
C THR A 87 0.55 -14.88 9.12
N ASP A 88 0.31 -15.08 10.42
CA ASP A 88 0.06 -13.98 11.35
C ASP A 88 1.25 -13.00 11.41
N GLU A 89 2.48 -13.49 11.26
CA GLU A 89 3.68 -12.65 11.18
C GLU A 89 3.67 -11.78 9.90
N GLN A 90 3.30 -12.36 8.75
CA GLN A 90 3.19 -11.61 7.50
C GLN A 90 2.07 -10.57 7.56
N LYS A 91 0.95 -10.88 8.21
CA LYS A 91 -0.12 -9.90 8.46
C LYS A 91 0.33 -8.77 9.38
N ALA A 92 1.12 -9.07 10.41
CA ALA A 92 1.71 -8.04 11.26
C ALA A 92 2.68 -7.14 10.49
N LYS A 93 3.49 -7.69 9.59
CA LYS A 93 4.35 -6.93 8.68
C LYS A 93 3.55 -6.04 7.74
N PHE A 94 2.47 -6.54 7.14
CA PHE A 94 1.58 -5.72 6.31
C PHE A 94 0.96 -4.57 7.11
N LYS A 95 0.51 -4.82 8.34
CA LYS A 95 0.04 -3.75 9.23
C LYS A 95 1.13 -2.69 9.46
N ARG A 96 2.37 -3.09 9.70
CA ARG A 96 3.51 -2.17 9.83
C ARG A 96 3.75 -1.37 8.56
N ALA A 97 3.63 -1.99 7.38
CA ALA A 97 3.74 -1.28 6.10
C ALA A 97 2.69 -0.16 5.97
N VAL A 98 1.43 -0.42 6.34
CA VAL A 98 0.36 0.59 6.34
C VAL A 98 0.66 1.73 7.34
N GLU A 99 1.16 1.40 8.53
CA GLU A 99 1.57 2.39 9.53
C GLU A 99 2.72 3.28 9.02
N ILE A 100 3.72 2.70 8.34
CA ILE A 100 4.84 3.44 7.74
C ILE A 100 4.32 4.41 6.68
N ILE A 101 3.47 3.97 5.76
CA ILE A 101 2.86 4.85 4.73
C ILE A 101 2.12 6.00 5.39
N THR A 102 1.36 5.71 6.46
CA THR A 102 0.64 6.76 7.21
C THR A 102 1.62 7.77 7.82
N GLN A 103 2.73 7.33 8.40
CA GLN A 103 3.77 8.22 8.93
C GLN A 103 4.41 9.06 7.83
N LEU A 104 4.77 8.45 6.70
CA LEU A 104 5.32 9.15 5.54
C LEU A 104 4.37 10.26 5.05
N THR A 105 3.06 10.01 5.00
CA THR A 105 2.09 11.05 4.58
C THR A 105 1.94 12.23 5.54
N GLN A 106 2.43 12.11 6.77
CA GLN A 106 2.45 13.16 7.79
C GLN A 106 3.76 13.95 7.81
N LEU A 107 4.83 13.40 7.22
CA LEU A 107 6.12 14.10 7.07
C LEU A 107 6.10 15.11 5.93
N GLU A 108 5.19 14.93 4.98
CA GLU A 108 4.88 15.92 3.97
C GLU A 108 4.25 17.16 4.65
N SER A 109 4.88 18.32 4.49
CA SER A 109 4.46 19.63 5.04
C SER A 109 3.88 20.53 3.96
#